data_AF-A0A0M2NIV8-F1
#
_entry.id   AF-A0A0M2NIV8-F1
#
_cell.length_a   1.000
_cell.length_b   1.000
_cell.length_c   1.000
_cell.angle_alpha   90.00
_cell.angle_beta   90.00
_cell.angle_gamma   90.00
#
_symmetry.space_group_name_H-M   'P 1'
#
loop_
_entity.id
_entity.type
_entity.pdbx_description
1 polymer ?
#
loop_
_entity_poly.entity_id
_entity_poly.type
_entity_poly.pdbx_seq_one_letter_code
_entity_poly.pdbx_strand_id
1 'polypeptide(L)'
;MEISERILLLLEENKITAYEVAKNLELSESTFSKWKKQPTSGISIEAIVKIADYFGVTCDYLIRGVDDVSEKTRQAMALLPYKDLISAFRSADKKSRNIVNTALDLPIEK
;
A
#
# COMPACT_ATOMS: atom_id res chain seq x y z
N MET A 1 3.25 -16.62 4.22
CA MET A 1 1.88 -16.17 4.48
C MET A 1 1.21 -15.91 3.15
N GLU A 2 0.19 -16.71 2.86
CA GLU A 2 -0.68 -16.60 1.69
C GLU A 2 -1.65 -15.40 1.84
N ILE A 3 -2.24 -14.95 0.72
CA ILE A 3 -3.22 -13.85 0.74
C ILE A 3 -4.41 -14.20 1.63
N SER A 4 -4.93 -15.43 1.51
CA SER A 4 -6.05 -15.89 2.36
C SER A 4 -5.72 -15.88 3.85
N GLU A 5 -4.48 -16.16 4.25
CA GLU A 5 -4.08 -16.09 5.66
C GLU A 5 -4.12 -14.66 6.18
N ARG A 6 -3.65 -13.67 5.40
CA ARG A 6 -3.79 -12.25 5.76
C ARG A 6 -5.24 -11.82 5.90
N ILE A 7 -6.09 -12.28 4.99
CA ILE A 7 -7.53 -11.99 5.06
C ILE A 7 -8.11 -12.59 6.34
N LEU A 8 -7.77 -13.83 6.68
CA LEU A 8 -8.22 -14.46 7.92
C LEU A 8 -7.73 -13.72 9.18
N LEU A 9 -6.49 -13.20 9.17
CA LEU A 9 -5.98 -12.35 10.25
C LEU A 9 -6.79 -11.06 10.38
N LEU A 10 -7.13 -10.39 9.27
CA LEU A 10 -7.98 -9.20 9.31
C LEU A 10 -9.35 -9.48 9.94
N LEU A 11 -9.95 -10.64 9.66
CA LEU A 11 -11.20 -11.06 10.30
C LEU A 11 -11.02 -11.17 11.83
N GLU A 12 -9.93 -11.80 12.27
CA GLU A 12 -9.63 -11.98 13.69
C GLU A 12 -9.35 -10.64 14.41
N GLU A 13 -8.52 -9.77 13.82
CA GLU A 13 -8.15 -8.46 14.38
C GLU A 13 -9.36 -7.53 14.52
N ASN A 14 -10.25 -7.54 13.52
CA ASN A 14 -11.46 -6.72 13.52
C ASN A 14 -12.62 -7.39 14.28
N LYS A 15 -12.45 -8.63 14.76
CA LYS A 15 -13.50 -9.43 15.43
C LYS A 15 -14.75 -9.65 14.57
N ILE A 16 -14.56 -9.77 13.26
CA ILE A 16 -15.62 -9.97 12.27
C ILE A 16 -15.68 -11.44 11.87
N THR A 17 -16.89 -11.98 11.72
CA THR A 17 -17.08 -13.37 11.32
C THR A 17 -16.96 -13.55 9.80
N ALA A 18 -16.53 -14.73 9.36
CA ALA A 18 -16.48 -15.07 7.93
C ALA A 18 -17.86 -14.98 7.26
N TYR A 19 -18.93 -15.33 7.99
CA TYR A 19 -20.31 -15.21 7.53
C TYR A 19 -20.68 -13.75 7.21
N GLU A 20 -20.30 -12.82 8.08
CA GLU A 20 -20.59 -11.40 7.91
C GLU A 20 -19.87 -10.81 6.68
N VAL A 21 -18.59 -11.12 6.51
CA VAL A 21 -17.83 -10.69 5.31
C VAL A 21 -18.39 -11.34 4.04
N ALA A 22 -18.70 -12.64 4.09
CA ALA A 22 -19.30 -13.37 2.97
C ALA A 22 -20.60 -12.72 2.50
N LYS A 23 -21.47 -12.37 3.45
CA LYS A 23 -22.75 -11.71 3.17
C LYS A 23 -22.57 -10.29 2.62
N ASN A 24 -21.67 -9.51 3.20
CA ASN A 24 -21.46 -8.11 2.81
C ASN A 24 -20.77 -7.97 1.44
N LEU A 25 -19.93 -8.93 1.05
CA LEU A 25 -19.13 -8.86 -0.19
C LEU A 25 -19.64 -9.77 -1.32
N GLU A 26 -20.76 -10.46 -1.08
CA GLU A 26 -21.32 -11.48 -1.99
C GLU A 26 -20.31 -12.59 -2.31
N LEU A 27 -19.56 -13.01 -1.28
CA LEU A 27 -18.61 -14.12 -1.36
C LEU A 27 -19.24 -15.37 -0.75
N SER A 28 -18.82 -16.55 -1.22
CA SER A 28 -19.28 -17.80 -0.61
C SER A 28 -18.64 -18.01 0.76
N GLU A 29 -19.44 -18.31 1.80
CA GLU A 29 -18.94 -18.65 3.13
C GLU A 29 -18.02 -19.89 3.12
N SER A 30 -18.29 -20.84 2.22
CA SER A 30 -17.46 -22.04 2.04
C SER A 30 -16.01 -21.71 1.64
N THR A 31 -15.79 -20.55 1.03
CA THR A 31 -14.47 -20.05 0.64
C THR A 31 -13.58 -19.83 1.86
N PHE A 32 -14.07 -19.17 2.91
CA PHE A 32 -13.31 -18.91 4.12
C PHE A 32 -12.98 -20.20 4.89
N SER A 33 -13.91 -21.14 4.93
CA SER A 33 -13.66 -22.46 5.53
C SER A 33 -12.58 -23.24 4.77
N LYS A 34 -12.57 -23.13 3.43
CA LYS A 34 -11.52 -23.72 2.59
C LYS A 34 -10.16 -23.07 2.86
N TRP A 35 -10.11 -21.74 2.94
CA TRP A 35 -8.89 -20.99 3.26
C TRP A 35 -8.29 -21.36 4.61
N LYS A 36 -9.11 -21.57 5.65
CA LYS A 36 -8.64 -22.04 6.97
C LYS A 36 -7.98 -23.41 6.92
N LYS A 37 -8.47 -24.31 6.05
CA LYS A 37 -7.94 -25.67 5.90
C LYS A 37 -6.73 -25.72 4.97
N GLN A 38 -6.77 -24.94 3.90
CA GLN A 38 -5.75 -24.88 2.87
C GLN A 38 -5.55 -23.42 2.43
N PRO A 39 -4.58 -22.74 3.05
CA PRO A 39 -4.12 -21.44 2.62
C PRO A 39 -3.79 -21.39 1.12
N THR A 40 -4.12 -20.27 0.49
CA THR A 40 -3.90 -20.00 -0.94
C THR A 40 -3.80 -18.50 -1.26
N SER A 41 -3.04 -18.18 -2.29
CA SER A 41 -3.00 -16.87 -2.94
C SER A 41 -3.82 -16.81 -4.25
N GLY A 42 -4.48 -17.92 -4.64
CA GLY A 42 -5.34 -18.00 -5.82
C GLY A 42 -6.72 -17.37 -5.62
N ILE A 43 -6.76 -16.13 -5.12
CA ILE A 43 -7.99 -15.36 -4.89
C ILE A 43 -8.20 -14.43 -6.08
N SER A 44 -9.45 -14.26 -6.53
CA SER A 44 -9.73 -13.37 -7.65
C SER A 44 -9.39 -11.91 -7.29
N ILE A 45 -8.95 -11.16 -8.29
CA ILE A 45 -8.63 -9.73 -8.13
C ILE A 45 -9.85 -8.97 -7.60
N GLU A 46 -11.05 -9.28 -8.10
CA GLU A 46 -12.31 -8.69 -7.64
C GLU A 46 -12.56 -8.91 -6.15
N ALA A 47 -12.30 -10.13 -5.64
CA ALA A 47 -12.45 -10.42 -4.22
C ALA A 47 -11.39 -9.69 -3.39
N ILE A 48 -10.15 -9.60 -3.87
CA ILE A 48 -9.07 -8.86 -3.20
C ILE A 48 -9.46 -7.38 -3.06
N VAL A 49 -9.94 -6.75 -4.14
CA VAL A 49 -10.38 -5.34 -4.14
C VAL A 49 -11.53 -5.13 -3.16
N LYS A 50 -12.59 -5.95 -3.26
CA LYS A 50 -13.74 -5.87 -2.35
C LYS A 50 -13.34 -6.00 -0.87
N ILE A 51 -12.44 -6.92 -0.56
CA ILE A 51 -11.97 -7.16 0.82
C ILE A 51 -11.08 -6.00 1.28
N ALA A 52 -10.19 -5.50 0.42
CA ALA A 52 -9.34 -4.35 0.72
C ALA A 52 -10.19 -3.12 1.08
N ASP A 53 -11.20 -2.81 0.26
CA ASP A 53 -12.13 -1.70 0.49
C ASP A 53 -12.94 -1.90 1.78
N TYR A 54 -13.39 -3.13 2.05
CA TYR A 54 -14.16 -3.45 3.26
C TYR A 54 -13.38 -3.21 4.55
N PHE A 55 -12.10 -3.60 4.59
CA PHE A 55 -11.24 -3.45 5.76
C PHE A 55 -10.45 -2.13 5.79
N GLY A 56 -10.57 -1.28 4.75
CA GLY A 56 -9.83 -0.03 4.66
C GLY A 56 -8.32 -0.19 4.49
N VAL A 57 -7.88 -1.30 3.89
CA VAL A 57 -6.47 -1.61 3.62
C VAL A 57 -6.16 -1.52 2.12
N THR A 58 -4.88 -1.50 1.74
CA THR A 58 -4.51 -1.52 0.32
C THR A 58 -4.55 -2.94 -0.25
N CYS A 59 -4.79 -3.08 -1.56
CA CYS A 59 -4.60 -4.36 -2.24
C CYS A 59 -3.17 -4.89 -2.10
N ASP A 60 -2.17 -4.00 -2.09
CA ASP A 60 -0.76 -4.35 -1.89
C ASP A 60 -0.51 -4.94 -0.50
N TYR A 61 -1.23 -4.49 0.53
CA TYR A 61 -1.18 -5.12 1.85
C TYR A 61 -1.65 -6.58 1.78
N LEU A 62 -2.80 -6.85 1.16
CA LEU A 62 -3.31 -8.22 1.04
C LEU A 62 -2.38 -9.12 0.22
N ILE A 63 -1.85 -8.62 -0.90
CA ILE A 63 -1.04 -9.40 -1.83
C ILE A 63 0.39 -9.59 -1.29
N ARG A 64 1.04 -8.50 -0.88
CA ARG A 64 2.47 -8.46 -0.55
C ARG A 64 2.74 -8.51 0.94
N GLY A 65 1.76 -8.19 1.78
CA GLY A 65 1.94 -8.05 3.24
C GLY A 65 2.71 -6.79 3.62
N VAL A 66 2.63 -5.75 2.80
CA VAL A 66 3.28 -4.47 3.06
C VAL A 66 2.20 -3.51 3.57
N ASP A 67 2.18 -3.30 4.89
CA ASP A 67 1.23 -2.40 5.58
C ASP A 67 1.50 -0.93 5.30
N ASP A 68 2.71 -0.64 4.84
CA ASP A 68 3.17 0.70 4.68
C ASP A 68 3.08 1.06 3.19
N VAL A 69 2.27 2.05 2.86
CA VAL A 69 2.72 3.03 1.88
C VAL A 69 4.08 3.43 2.40
N SER A 70 5.15 2.78 1.91
CA SER A 70 6.44 2.79 2.59
C SER A 70 6.80 4.22 2.96
N GLU A 71 7.54 4.44 4.04
CA GLU A 71 7.94 5.81 4.37
C GLU A 71 8.49 6.59 3.15
N LYS A 72 9.18 5.89 2.24
CA LYS A 72 9.59 6.40 0.93
C LYS A 72 8.42 6.81 0.02
N THR A 73 7.37 6.00 -0.05
CA THR A 73 6.14 6.27 -0.81
C THR A 73 5.35 7.44 -0.20
N ARG A 74 5.22 7.53 1.13
CA ARG A 74 4.61 8.69 1.81
C ARG A 74 5.39 9.97 1.54
N GLN A 75 6.71 9.93 1.67
CA GLN A 75 7.59 11.05 1.34
C GLN A 75 7.48 11.43 -0.14
N ALA A 76 7.46 10.45 -1.05
CA ALA A 76 7.29 10.71 -2.48
C ALA A 76 5.93 11.36 -2.79
N MET A 77 4.86 10.94 -2.12
CA MET A 77 3.52 11.54 -2.25
C MET A 77 3.47 12.96 -1.69
N ALA A 78 4.10 13.22 -0.54
CA ALA A 78 4.21 14.55 0.06
C ALA A 78 4.98 15.55 -0.82
N LEU A 79 5.87 15.05 -1.67
CA LEU A 79 6.64 15.86 -2.64
C LEU A 79 5.91 16.08 -3.97
N LEU A 80 4.78 15.41 -4.24
CA LEU A 80 4.03 15.57 -5.49
C LEU A 80 3.65 17.03 -5.80
N PRO A 81 3.20 17.85 -4.84
CA PRO A 81 2.89 19.26 -5.11
C PRO A 81 4.10 20.07 -5.59
N TYR A 82 5.32 19.62 -5.27
CA TYR A 82 6.58 20.27 -5.64
C TYR A 82 7.27 19.60 -6.82
N LYS A 83 6.61 18.68 -7.53
CA LYS A 83 7.20 17.89 -8.62
C LYS A 83 7.88 18.75 -9.67
N ASP A 84 7.23 19.84 -10.08
CA ASP A 84 7.77 20.75 -11.11
C ASP A 84 9.03 21.45 -10.62
N LEU A 85 9.02 21.97 -9.39
CA LEU A 85 10.20 22.58 -8.75
C LEU A 85 11.36 21.57 -8.64
N ILE A 86 11.09 20.34 -8.21
CA ILE A 86 12.08 19.27 -8.10
C ILE A 86 12.67 18.95 -9.48
N SER A 87 11.82 18.89 -10.52
CA SER A 87 12.27 18.62 -11.89
C SER A 87 13.15 19.75 -12.43
N ALA A 88 12.78 21.00 -12.17
CA ALA A 88 13.53 22.19 -12.59
C ALA A 88 14.88 22.27 -11.88
N PHE A 89 14.93 21.96 -10.58
CA PHE A 89 16.18 21.88 -9.84
C PHE A 89 17.09 20.78 -10.38
N ARG A 90 16.56 19.58 -10.67
CA ARG A 90 17.34 18.45 -11.23
C ARG A 90 17.90 18.74 -12.63
N SER A 91 17.19 19.50 -13.46
CA SER A 91 17.63 19.87 -14.80
C SER A 91 18.52 21.12 -14.84
N ALA A 92 18.62 21.87 -13.74
CA ALA A 92 19.43 23.06 -13.65
C ALA A 92 20.95 22.75 -13.69
N ASP A 93 21.71 23.71 -14.21
CA ASP A 93 23.16 23.63 -14.24
C ASP A 93 23.76 23.63 -12.81
N LYS A 94 25.00 23.18 -12.69
CA LYS A 94 25.69 23.03 -11.40
C LYS A 94 25.76 24.33 -10.61
N LYS A 95 25.95 25.48 -11.27
CA LYS A 95 26.03 26.79 -10.58
C LYS A 95 24.68 27.11 -9.96
N SER A 96 23.60 26.96 -10.72
CA SER A 96 22.23 27.18 -10.24
C SER A 96 21.86 26.26 -9.08
N ARG A 97 22.21 24.97 -9.16
CA ARG A 97 21.99 24.02 -8.05
C ARG A 97 22.78 24.39 -6.79
N ASN A 98 24.05 24.80 -6.95
CA ASN A 98 24.90 25.20 -5.84
C ASN A 98 24.44 26.49 -5.15
N ILE A 99 23.82 27.42 -5.87
CA ILE A 99 23.20 28.62 -5.27
C ILE A 99 22.07 28.20 -4.33
N VAL A 100 21.17 27.34 -4.80
CA VAL A 100 20.05 26.83 -3.97
C VAL A 100 20.57 26.04 -2.78
N ASN A 101 21.57 25.16 -2.98
CA ASN A 101 22.18 24.42 -1.86
C ASN A 101 22.79 25.38 -0.82
N THR A 102 23.50 26.43 -1.25
CA THR A 102 24.06 27.45 -0.35
C THR A 102 22.98 28.19 0.43
N ALA A 103 21.87 28.57 -0.23
CA ALA A 103 20.76 29.27 0.41
C ALA A 103 20.00 28.42 1.45
N LEU A 104 20.16 27.09 1.39
CA LEU A 104 19.57 26.12 2.30
C LEU A 104 20.58 25.54 3.29
N ASP A 105 21.79 26.10 3.37
CA ASP A 105 22.91 25.60 4.18
C ASP A 105 23.28 24.13 3.90
N LEU A 106 23.13 23.69 2.65
CA LEU A 106 23.43 22.33 2.19
C LEU A 106 24.82 22.23 1.52
N PRO A 107 25.43 21.02 1.51
CA PRO A 107 26.69 20.79 0.84
C PRO A 107 26.66 21.13 -0.66
N ILE A 108 27.75 21.73 -1.12
CA ILE A 108 27.94 22.12 -2.52
C ILE A 108 28.40 20.91 -3.33
N GLU A 109 27.90 20.77 -4.57
CA GLU A 109 28.34 19.70 -5.47
C GLU A 109 29.79 19.93 -5.92
N LYS A 110 30.66 18.91 -5.74
CA LYS A 110 32.08 18.94 -6.11
C LYS A 110 32.29 19.09 -7.60
#